data_AF-A0A7W1BXL2-F1
#
_entry.id   AF-A0A7W1BXL2-F1
#
_cell.length_a   1.000
_cell.length_b   1.000
_cell.length_c   1.000
_cell.angle_alpha   90.00
_cell.angle_beta   90.00
_cell.angle_gamma   90.00
#
_symmetry.space_group_name_H-M   'P 1'
#
loop_
_entity.id
_entity.type
_entity.pdbx_description
1 polymer ?
#
loop_
_entity_poly.entity_id
_entity_poly.type
_entity_poly.pdbx_seq_one_letter_code
_entity_poly.pdbx_strand_id
1 'polypeptide(L)'
;MAKRTFQTLQLFPAALVLLGAAIFTCVEAQPLRLTEPVVTRPLDFPAQQLPEPTTRKQNNRPGQSPHPAEITEDSKAIAAPVTYSYEFSQPEFYVRHIVIEHDASGRGKITFERLDEETSVVEPIDLSPSVLSRLSELWQALRFLESHEDYQADKQFPHLGTMRIGMAQGTRKRTAEFNWSNNASASALVTEYRRVADQAIFVFDMSVARENQPLNAPKLMDYLESALKRNWLSDSQQLIPLLKEISTDEHLPLIARNHALRLLKKLQK
;
A
#
# COMPACT_ATOMS: atom_id res chain seq x y z
N MET A 1 -27.34 43.06 -28.00
CA MET A 1 -26.90 41.65 -27.95
C MET A 1 -27.82 40.88 -27.00
N ALA A 2 -28.06 39.62 -27.31
CA ALA A 2 -29.27 38.83 -27.04
C ALA A 2 -29.72 38.74 -25.57
N LYS A 3 -31.02 38.99 -25.35
CA LYS A 3 -31.80 38.46 -24.21
C LYS A 3 -32.18 37.02 -24.54
N ARG A 4 -31.88 36.07 -23.64
CA ARG A 4 -32.45 34.72 -23.68
C ARG A 4 -33.17 34.43 -22.37
N THR A 5 -34.50 34.51 -22.49
CA THR A 5 -35.53 33.87 -21.66
C THR A 5 -35.21 32.39 -21.48
N PHE A 6 -35.24 31.91 -20.23
CA PHE A 6 -35.38 30.49 -19.94
C PHE A 6 -36.70 30.22 -19.23
N GLN A 7 -37.32 29.17 -19.73
CA GLN A 7 -38.72 28.81 -19.64
C GLN A 7 -38.90 27.86 -18.45
N THR A 8 -39.92 28.13 -17.67
CA THR A 8 -40.38 27.36 -16.51
C THR A 8 -40.85 25.99 -16.98
N LEU A 9 -40.26 24.91 -16.45
CA LEU A 9 -40.79 23.55 -16.63
C LEU A 9 -41.31 23.01 -15.29
N GLN A 10 -42.42 22.31 -15.39
CA GLN A 10 -43.38 21.99 -14.35
C GLN A 10 -42.98 20.80 -13.45
N LEU A 11 -43.43 20.92 -12.20
CA LEU A 11 -43.96 19.90 -11.28
C LEU A 11 -44.10 18.45 -11.79
N PHE A 12 -43.55 17.51 -11.01
CA PHE A 12 -44.16 16.20 -10.76
C PHE A 12 -44.15 15.90 -9.25
N PRO A 13 -45.15 15.16 -8.71
CA PRO A 13 -45.40 15.01 -7.28
C PRO A 13 -44.94 13.65 -6.69
N ALA A 14 -45.01 13.60 -5.35
CA ALA A 14 -45.20 12.44 -4.47
C ALA A 14 -44.06 11.39 -4.42
N ALA A 15 -43.28 11.36 -3.34
CA ALA A 15 -43.58 10.72 -2.06
C ALA A 15 -43.72 9.18 -2.16
N LEU A 16 -42.66 8.46 -1.80
CA LEU A 16 -42.75 7.12 -1.23
C LEU A 16 -41.70 6.98 -0.12
N VAL A 17 -42.17 7.15 1.11
CA VAL A 17 -41.46 6.83 2.35
C VAL A 17 -41.69 5.35 2.61
N LEU A 18 -40.64 4.53 2.56
CA LEU A 18 -40.66 3.17 3.09
C LEU A 18 -39.76 3.10 4.32
N LEU A 19 -40.44 3.11 5.47
CA LEU A 19 -39.93 2.84 6.80
C LEU A 19 -39.67 1.32 6.89
N GLY A 20 -38.41 0.91 6.90
CA GLY A 20 -38.00 -0.48 7.13
C GLY A 20 -37.28 -0.60 8.46
N ALA A 21 -37.98 -1.11 9.48
CA ALA A 21 -37.47 -1.30 10.83
C ALA A 21 -36.34 -2.34 10.89
N ALA A 22 -35.24 -1.97 11.54
CA ALA A 22 -34.14 -2.86 11.88
C ALA A 22 -34.53 -3.73 13.10
N ILE A 23 -34.50 -5.06 12.93
CA ILE A 23 -34.51 -6.00 14.04
C ILE A 23 -33.06 -6.43 14.28
N PHE A 24 -32.43 -5.84 15.29
CA PHE A 24 -31.16 -6.31 15.85
C PHE A 24 -31.47 -7.39 16.89
N THR A 25 -31.19 -8.66 16.57
CA THR A 25 -31.07 -9.72 17.57
C THR A 25 -29.60 -9.86 17.97
N CYS A 26 -29.31 -9.60 19.25
CA CYS A 26 -28.03 -9.82 19.90
C CYS A 26 -27.56 -11.27 19.76
N VAL A 27 -26.32 -11.43 19.29
CA VAL A 27 -25.55 -12.68 19.43
C VAL A 27 -24.74 -12.57 20.71
N GLU A 28 -25.02 -13.47 21.65
CA GLU A 28 -24.32 -13.62 22.92
C GLU A 28 -23.07 -14.49 22.70
N ALA A 29 -21.88 -13.89 22.91
CA ALA A 29 -20.59 -14.56 22.79
C ALA A 29 -20.20 -15.17 24.15
N GLN A 30 -19.96 -16.48 24.18
CA GLN A 30 -19.28 -17.15 25.28
C GLN A 30 -17.79 -17.33 24.99
N PRO A 31 -16.92 -17.21 26.02
CA PRO A 31 -15.48 -17.02 25.86
C PRO A 31 -14.71 -18.32 25.56
N LEU A 32 -13.72 -18.17 24.67
CA LEU A 32 -12.67 -19.15 24.35
C LEU A 32 -11.83 -19.49 25.60
N ARG A 33 -11.70 -20.78 25.90
CA ARG A 33 -10.71 -21.30 26.85
C ARG A 33 -9.32 -21.29 26.22
N LEU A 34 -8.38 -20.65 26.92
CA LEU A 34 -6.94 -20.67 26.67
C LEU A 34 -6.37 -22.02 27.13
N THR A 35 -5.72 -22.74 26.22
CA THR A 35 -4.79 -23.83 26.56
C THR A 35 -3.36 -23.34 26.33
N GLU A 36 -2.51 -23.65 27.32
CA GLU A 36 -1.16 -23.14 27.56
C GLU A 36 -0.12 -23.59 26.52
N PRO A 37 0.99 -22.84 26.34
CA PRO A 37 2.06 -23.18 25.41
C PRO A 37 3.00 -24.28 25.94
N VAL A 38 3.35 -25.20 25.04
CA VAL A 38 4.35 -26.26 25.22
C VAL A 38 5.76 -25.67 25.23
N VAL A 39 6.52 -26.05 26.26
CA VAL A 39 7.93 -25.70 26.51
C VAL A 39 8.85 -26.42 25.51
N THR A 40 9.58 -25.66 24.68
CA THR A 40 10.68 -26.15 23.85
C THR A 40 12.01 -26.17 24.62
N ARG A 41 12.67 -27.34 24.64
CA ARG A 41 14.02 -27.55 25.17
C ARG A 41 15.10 -27.04 24.18
N PRO A 42 16.24 -26.54 24.67
CA PRO A 42 17.37 -26.13 23.82
C PRO A 42 18.24 -27.32 23.39
N LEU A 43 18.73 -27.26 22.14
CA LEU A 43 19.71 -28.19 21.57
C LEU A 43 21.12 -27.61 21.70
N ASP A 44 22.01 -28.40 22.29
CA ASP A 44 23.45 -28.18 22.40
C ASP A 44 24.15 -28.25 21.03
N PHE A 45 25.05 -27.29 20.77
CA PHE A 45 26.01 -27.32 19.66
C PHE A 45 27.43 -27.50 20.23
N PRO A 46 28.19 -28.53 19.83
CA PRO A 46 29.61 -28.59 20.10
C PRO A 46 30.44 -27.85 19.04
N ALA A 47 31.44 -27.11 19.52
CA ALA A 47 32.45 -26.39 18.76
C ALA A 47 33.60 -27.32 18.28
N GLN A 48 34.15 -27.07 17.09
CA GLN A 48 35.47 -27.52 16.60
C GLN A 48 35.92 -26.56 15.48
N GLN A 49 36.90 -25.67 15.72
CA GLN A 49 38.35 -25.81 15.58
C GLN A 49 38.91 -25.49 14.17
N LEU A 50 39.71 -24.43 14.14
CA LEU A 50 40.59 -23.95 13.06
C LEU A 50 41.70 -24.98 12.75
N PRO A 51 42.20 -25.04 11.50
CA PRO A 51 43.57 -24.54 11.29
C PRO A 51 43.87 -23.93 9.88
N GLU A 52 44.68 -22.87 9.86
CA GLU A 52 45.67 -22.57 8.80
C GLU A 52 47.05 -23.17 9.23
N PRO A 53 48.18 -23.15 8.47
CA PRO A 53 48.51 -22.46 7.20
C PRO A 53 49.34 -23.31 6.18
N THR A 54 49.58 -22.81 4.97
CA THR A 54 50.87 -23.06 4.28
C THR A 54 51.30 -21.91 3.38
N THR A 55 52.50 -21.40 3.67
CA THR A 55 53.32 -20.47 2.89
C THR A 55 54.11 -21.17 1.80
N ARG A 56 54.26 -20.59 0.60
CA ARG A 56 55.52 -20.65 -0.20
C ARG A 56 55.72 -19.39 -1.04
N LYS A 57 56.82 -18.68 -0.75
CA LYS A 57 57.53 -17.70 -1.61
C LYS A 57 58.29 -18.46 -2.71
N GLN A 58 58.40 -17.91 -3.94
CA GLN A 58 59.66 -17.33 -4.48
C GLN A 58 59.52 -16.73 -5.91
N ASN A 59 60.08 -15.52 -6.05
CA ASN A 59 60.34 -14.64 -7.22
C ASN A 59 61.38 -15.26 -8.20
N ASN A 60 61.60 -14.90 -9.49
CA ASN A 60 61.62 -13.63 -10.25
C ASN A 60 61.86 -13.94 -11.78
N ARG A 61 61.21 -13.30 -12.79
CA ARG A 61 61.63 -12.13 -13.64
C ARG A 61 62.52 -12.46 -14.89
N PRO A 62 62.60 -11.68 -16.02
CA PRO A 62 61.76 -10.62 -16.62
C PRO A 62 61.36 -10.84 -18.12
N GLY A 63 60.37 -10.08 -18.61
CA GLY A 63 60.26 -9.76 -20.04
C GLY A 63 58.98 -9.02 -20.44
N GLN A 64 59.15 -7.78 -20.91
CA GLN A 64 58.23 -6.97 -21.73
C GLN A 64 57.15 -6.10 -21.06
N SER A 65 57.32 -4.79 -21.28
CA SER A 65 56.49 -3.66 -20.84
C SER A 65 55.28 -3.43 -21.80
N PRO A 66 54.36 -2.48 -21.53
CA PRO A 66 52.93 -2.74 -21.42
C PRO A 66 52.13 -2.27 -22.66
N HIS A 67 51.22 -3.12 -23.14
CA HIS A 67 50.03 -2.63 -23.84
C HIS A 67 48.98 -2.23 -22.79
N PRO A 68 48.29 -1.09 -22.95
CA PRO A 68 47.14 -0.76 -22.09
C PRO A 68 46.08 -1.83 -22.32
N ALA A 69 45.95 -2.76 -21.36
CA ALA A 69 44.77 -3.59 -21.27
C ALA A 69 43.64 -2.65 -20.85
N GLU A 70 42.67 -2.50 -21.75
CA GLU A 70 41.35 -2.00 -21.42
C GLU A 70 40.90 -2.70 -20.14
N ILE A 71 40.56 -1.86 -19.16
CA ILE A 71 39.81 -2.26 -17.99
C ILE A 71 38.48 -2.74 -18.56
N THR A 72 38.35 -4.04 -18.78
CA THR A 72 37.03 -4.66 -18.88
C THR A 72 36.48 -4.56 -17.47
N GLU A 73 35.87 -3.41 -17.18
CA GLU A 73 35.00 -3.25 -16.04
C GLU A 73 34.00 -4.40 -16.12
N ASP A 74 34.06 -5.25 -15.11
CA ASP A 74 33.03 -6.21 -14.79
C ASP A 74 31.69 -5.50 -14.97
N SER A 75 31.04 -5.80 -16.08
CA SER A 75 29.68 -5.40 -16.36
C SER A 75 28.83 -6.14 -15.37
N LYS A 76 28.72 -5.58 -14.16
CA LYS A 76 27.62 -5.80 -13.25
C LYS A 76 26.40 -5.48 -14.10
N ALA A 77 25.79 -6.53 -14.65
CA ALA A 77 24.61 -6.45 -15.48
C ALA A 77 23.67 -5.48 -14.79
N ILE A 78 23.47 -4.31 -15.39
CA ILE A 78 22.54 -3.31 -14.90
C ILE A 78 21.19 -4.00 -15.09
N ALA A 79 20.73 -4.66 -14.03
CA ALA A 79 19.45 -5.34 -14.03
C ALA A 79 18.42 -4.33 -14.51
N ALA A 80 17.68 -4.68 -15.55
CA ALA A 80 16.73 -3.76 -16.15
C ALA A 80 15.77 -3.24 -15.07
N PRO A 81 15.46 -1.93 -15.08
CA PRO A 81 14.65 -1.33 -14.02
C PRO A 81 13.30 -2.05 -13.93
N VAL A 82 12.93 -2.45 -12.71
CA VAL A 82 11.65 -3.11 -12.43
C VAL A 82 10.63 -2.05 -12.05
N THR A 83 9.46 -2.12 -12.68
CA THR A 83 8.29 -1.30 -12.35
C THR A 83 7.14 -2.20 -11.94
N TYR A 84 6.47 -1.84 -10.85
CA TYR A 84 5.28 -2.52 -10.35
C TYR A 84 4.08 -1.61 -10.51
N SER A 85 2.93 -2.19 -10.84
CA SER A 85 1.67 -1.47 -10.95
C SER A 85 0.53 -2.21 -10.26
N TYR A 86 -0.35 -1.43 -9.64
CA TYR A 86 -1.63 -1.87 -9.11
C TYR A 86 -2.72 -0.94 -9.60
N GLU A 87 -3.86 -1.49 -9.95
CA GLU A 87 -5.03 -0.73 -10.32
C GLU A 87 -6.28 -1.35 -9.69
N PHE A 88 -7.19 -0.48 -9.27
CA PHE A 88 -8.49 -0.83 -8.74
C PHE A 88 -9.55 0.01 -9.44
N SER A 89 -10.67 -0.62 -9.81
CA SER A 89 -11.81 0.06 -10.41
C SER A 89 -13.13 -0.46 -9.85
N GLN A 90 -13.97 0.46 -9.36
CA GLN A 90 -15.36 0.22 -8.97
C GLN A 90 -16.19 1.50 -9.16
N PRO A 91 -16.99 1.62 -10.23
CA PRO A 91 -17.73 2.85 -10.54
C PRO A 91 -18.68 3.36 -9.45
N GLU A 92 -19.20 2.50 -8.58
CA GLU A 92 -20.16 2.88 -7.53
C GLU A 92 -19.50 3.33 -6.22
N PHE A 93 -18.17 3.22 -6.10
CA PHE A 93 -17.46 3.60 -4.88
C PHE A 93 -17.12 5.09 -4.87
N TYR A 94 -17.08 5.68 -3.67
CA TYR A 94 -16.67 7.07 -3.51
C TYR A 94 -15.28 7.32 -4.09
N VAL A 95 -14.32 6.43 -3.83
CA VAL A 95 -13.06 6.35 -4.58
C VAL A 95 -13.22 5.25 -5.62
N ARG A 96 -13.50 5.65 -6.86
CA ARG A 96 -13.93 4.74 -7.92
C ARG A 96 -12.77 4.11 -8.69
N HIS A 97 -11.62 4.78 -8.71
CA HIS A 97 -10.46 4.32 -9.46
C HIS A 97 -9.19 4.68 -8.70
N ILE A 98 -8.25 3.74 -8.62
CA ILE A 98 -6.94 3.92 -7.99
C ILE A 98 -5.91 3.26 -8.90
N VAL A 99 -4.80 3.94 -9.15
CA VAL A 99 -3.62 3.42 -9.83
C VAL A 99 -2.39 3.73 -8.99
N ILE A 100 -1.61 2.72 -8.66
CA ILE A 100 -0.31 2.86 -8.01
C ILE A 100 0.76 2.37 -8.97
N GLU A 101 1.79 3.18 -9.18
CA GLU A 101 2.98 2.80 -9.95
C GLU A 101 4.21 3.13 -9.11
N HIS A 102 5.12 2.16 -8.93
CA HIS A 102 6.37 2.39 -8.21
C HIS A 102 7.53 1.57 -8.77
N ASP A 103 8.74 2.08 -8.56
CA ASP A 103 9.98 1.39 -8.89
C ASP A 103 10.38 0.38 -7.80
N ALA A 104 11.51 -0.32 -8.03
CA ALA A 104 12.08 -1.25 -7.06
C ALA A 104 12.59 -0.59 -5.76
N SER A 105 12.77 0.73 -5.74
CA SER A 105 13.10 1.49 -4.52
C SER A 105 11.88 1.96 -3.75
N GLY A 106 10.66 1.70 -4.26
CA GLY A 106 9.40 2.10 -3.66
C GLY A 106 8.98 3.54 -3.91
N ARG A 107 9.71 4.26 -4.75
CA ARG A 107 9.32 5.60 -5.18
C ARG A 107 8.40 5.50 -6.38
N GLY A 108 7.38 6.34 -6.37
CA GLY A 108 6.36 6.25 -7.39
C GLY A 108 5.30 7.32 -7.26
N LYS A 109 4.11 7.00 -7.77
CA LYS A 109 2.92 7.84 -7.63
C LYS A 109 1.69 6.99 -7.40
N ILE A 110 0.70 7.61 -6.79
CA ILE A 110 -0.67 7.14 -6.76
C ILE A 110 -1.53 8.13 -7.56
N THR A 111 -2.47 7.61 -8.32
CA THR A 111 -3.53 8.37 -8.97
C THR A 111 -4.86 7.83 -8.50
N PHE A 112 -5.80 8.67 -8.09
CA PHE A 112 -7.13 8.22 -7.72
C PHE A 112 -8.21 9.19 -8.17
N GLU A 113 -9.40 8.63 -8.37
CA GLU A 113 -10.59 9.37 -8.82
C GLU A 113 -11.73 9.17 -7.84
N ARG A 114 -12.53 10.23 -7.66
CA ARG A 114 -13.74 10.19 -6.85
C ARG A 114 -14.99 10.25 -7.69
N LEU A 115 -16.09 9.72 -7.16
CA LEU A 115 -17.36 9.58 -7.87
C LEU A 115 -17.86 10.92 -8.44
N ASP A 116 -17.75 11.98 -7.63
CA ASP A 116 -18.30 13.31 -7.93
C ASP A 116 -17.24 14.34 -8.36
N GLU A 117 -16.01 13.90 -8.62
CA GLU A 117 -14.91 14.77 -9.04
C GLU A 117 -14.47 14.41 -10.47
N GLU A 118 -14.39 15.43 -11.35
CA GLU A 118 -13.95 15.24 -12.74
C GLU A 118 -12.42 15.11 -12.86
N THR A 119 -11.68 15.62 -11.88
CA THR A 119 -10.22 15.64 -11.89
C THR A 119 -9.64 14.52 -11.06
N SER A 120 -8.79 13.68 -11.67
CA SER A 120 -7.99 12.70 -10.93
C SER A 120 -6.92 13.41 -10.09
N VAL A 121 -6.70 12.93 -8.88
CA VAL A 121 -5.65 13.41 -7.97
C VAL A 121 -4.41 12.55 -8.17
N VAL A 122 -3.24 13.18 -8.30
CA VAL A 122 -1.94 12.49 -8.46
C VAL A 122 -1.01 12.92 -7.34
N GLU A 123 -0.60 11.97 -6.50
CA GLU A 123 0.30 12.20 -5.37
C GLU A 123 1.57 11.35 -5.49
N PRO A 124 2.75 11.88 -5.14
CA PRO A 124 3.95 11.06 -5.02
C PRO A 124 3.79 10.06 -3.86
N ILE A 125 4.38 8.88 -4.02
CA ILE A 125 4.48 7.90 -2.93
C ILE A 125 5.93 7.49 -2.70
N ASP A 126 6.23 7.21 -1.43
CA ASP A 126 7.50 6.66 -0.99
C ASP A 126 7.22 5.51 -0.01
N LEU A 127 7.31 4.29 -0.51
CA LEU A 127 7.03 3.08 0.27
C LEU A 127 8.17 2.81 1.24
N SER A 128 7.82 2.55 2.51
CA SER A 128 8.86 2.25 3.49
C SER A 128 9.56 0.93 3.19
N PRO A 129 10.80 0.74 3.68
CA PRO A 129 11.53 -0.52 3.52
C PRO A 129 10.73 -1.74 4.00
N SER A 130 9.91 -1.57 5.05
CA SER A 130 9.10 -2.66 5.59
C SER A 130 7.97 -3.06 4.63
N VAL A 131 7.33 -2.10 3.98
CA VAL A 131 6.28 -2.32 2.97
C VAL A 131 6.89 -2.99 1.75
N LEU A 132 8.04 -2.47 1.29
CA LEU A 132 8.74 -3.02 0.13
C LEU A 132 9.16 -4.46 0.32
N SER A 133 9.66 -4.83 1.51
CA SER A 133 9.98 -6.23 1.81
C SER A 133 8.76 -7.12 1.61
N ARG A 134 7.62 -6.76 2.22
CA ARG A 134 6.37 -7.53 2.11
C ARG A 134 5.89 -7.64 0.66
N LEU A 135 5.87 -6.53 -0.08
CA LEU A 135 5.48 -6.54 -1.49
C LEU A 135 6.42 -7.42 -2.32
N SER A 136 7.73 -7.31 -2.10
CA SER A 136 8.73 -8.09 -2.83
C SER A 136 8.60 -9.59 -2.58
N GLU A 137 8.34 -10.01 -1.34
CA GLU A 137 8.09 -11.40 -0.97
C GLU A 137 6.83 -11.94 -1.65
N LEU A 138 5.76 -11.15 -1.71
CA LEU A 138 4.51 -11.53 -2.37
C LEU A 138 4.69 -11.65 -3.89
N TRP A 139 5.39 -10.70 -4.51
CA TRP A 139 5.72 -10.76 -5.93
C TRP A 139 6.61 -11.96 -6.29
N GLN A 140 7.59 -12.28 -5.44
CA GLN A 140 8.45 -13.46 -5.61
C GLN A 140 7.68 -14.77 -5.42
N ALA A 141 6.80 -14.84 -4.42
CA ALA A 141 5.94 -16.01 -4.18
C ALA A 141 5.04 -16.32 -5.39
N LEU A 142 4.58 -15.29 -6.09
CA LEU A 142 3.81 -15.44 -7.33
C LEU A 142 4.64 -15.84 -8.55
N ARG A 143 5.98 -15.71 -8.49
CA ARG A 143 6.89 -15.87 -9.63
C ARG A 143 6.33 -15.16 -10.86
N PHE A 144 5.89 -13.92 -10.65
CA PHE A 144 4.83 -13.35 -11.47
C PHE A 144 5.22 -13.22 -12.95
N LEU A 145 6.46 -12.86 -13.29
CA LEU A 145 6.88 -12.77 -14.69
C LEU A 145 7.04 -14.13 -15.37
N GLU A 146 7.30 -15.20 -14.62
CA GLU A 146 7.41 -16.56 -15.15
C GLU A 146 6.09 -17.34 -15.12
N SER A 147 5.10 -16.87 -14.35
CA SER A 147 3.82 -17.54 -14.18
C SER A 147 2.82 -17.17 -15.28
N HIS A 148 1.99 -18.15 -15.65
CA HIS A 148 0.83 -17.99 -16.53
C HIS A 148 -0.49 -18.23 -15.78
N GLU A 149 -0.45 -18.26 -14.45
CA GLU A 149 -1.62 -18.52 -13.60
C GLU A 149 -2.70 -17.45 -13.80
N ASP A 150 -3.96 -17.88 -13.96
CA ASP A 150 -5.09 -16.97 -13.83
C ASP A 150 -5.45 -16.86 -12.35
N TYR A 151 -5.43 -15.63 -11.81
CA TYR A 151 -5.74 -15.38 -10.42
C TYR A 151 -7.24 -15.27 -10.15
N GLN A 152 -8.07 -15.16 -11.19
CA GLN A 152 -9.52 -15.10 -11.03
C GLN A 152 -10.06 -16.45 -10.54
N ALA A 153 -10.78 -16.43 -9.42
CA ALA A 153 -11.50 -17.60 -8.96
C ALA A 153 -12.76 -17.86 -9.79
N ASP A 154 -13.28 -19.09 -9.72
CA ASP A 154 -14.56 -19.47 -10.35
C ASP A 154 -15.74 -18.59 -9.91
N LYS A 155 -15.69 -18.12 -8.65
CA LYS A 155 -16.66 -17.17 -8.10
C LYS A 155 -16.27 -15.75 -8.50
N GLN A 156 -17.24 -15.02 -9.04
CA GLN A 156 -17.08 -13.62 -9.39
C GLN A 156 -17.86 -12.74 -8.42
N PHE A 157 -17.23 -11.66 -7.97
CA PHE A 157 -17.87 -10.65 -7.12
C PHE A 157 -17.68 -9.25 -7.71
N PRO A 158 -18.39 -8.89 -8.80
CA PRO A 158 -18.19 -7.61 -9.49
C PRO A 158 -18.43 -6.38 -8.60
N HIS A 159 -19.32 -6.50 -7.61
CA HIS A 159 -19.61 -5.43 -6.65
C HIS A 159 -18.43 -5.10 -5.71
N LEU A 160 -17.40 -5.94 -5.63
CA LEU A 160 -16.17 -5.65 -4.87
C LEU A 160 -15.14 -4.85 -5.68
N GLY A 161 -15.42 -4.63 -6.96
CA GLY A 161 -14.55 -4.00 -7.93
C GLY A 161 -13.56 -4.96 -8.57
N THR A 162 -12.90 -4.46 -9.61
CA THR A 162 -11.89 -5.18 -10.37
C THR A 162 -10.51 -4.71 -9.94
N MET A 163 -9.59 -5.64 -9.76
CA MET A 163 -8.21 -5.39 -9.37
C MET A 163 -7.29 -5.86 -10.48
N ARG A 164 -6.28 -5.07 -10.81
CA ARG A 164 -5.27 -5.41 -11.81
C ARG A 164 -3.89 -5.22 -11.20
N ILE A 165 -3.05 -6.23 -11.30
CA ILE A 165 -1.65 -6.19 -10.86
C ILE A 165 -0.74 -6.33 -12.09
N GLY A 166 0.38 -5.62 -12.09
CA GLY A 166 1.33 -5.62 -13.19
C GLY A 166 2.77 -5.52 -12.73
N MET A 167 3.65 -6.12 -13.52
CA MET A 167 5.10 -6.03 -13.34
C MET A 167 5.75 -5.91 -14.72
N ALA A 168 6.73 -5.03 -14.82
CA ALA A 168 7.60 -4.89 -15.98
C ALA A 168 9.06 -4.92 -15.53
N GLN A 169 9.89 -5.72 -16.21
CA GLN A 169 11.33 -5.81 -16.00
C GLN A 169 12.01 -5.96 -17.37
N GLY A 170 12.63 -4.87 -17.83
CA GLY A 170 13.24 -4.81 -19.15
C GLY A 170 12.22 -5.10 -20.26
N THR A 171 12.43 -6.18 -21.03
CA THR A 171 11.52 -6.60 -22.10
C THR A 171 10.36 -7.48 -21.62
N ARG A 172 10.40 -7.97 -20.37
CA ARG A 172 9.34 -8.82 -19.81
C ARG A 172 8.29 -7.94 -19.16
N LYS A 173 7.01 -8.17 -19.49
CA LYS A 173 5.88 -7.51 -18.87
C LYS A 173 4.72 -8.49 -18.74
N ARG A 174 4.06 -8.47 -17.58
CA ARG A 174 2.82 -9.22 -17.36
C ARG A 174 1.84 -8.34 -16.60
N THR A 175 0.56 -8.53 -16.90
CA THR A 175 -0.57 -7.96 -16.16
C THR A 175 -1.58 -9.07 -15.91
N ALA A 176 -2.22 -9.06 -14.76
CA ALA A 176 -3.31 -9.97 -14.42
C ALA A 176 -4.46 -9.18 -13.79
N GLU A 177 -5.68 -9.54 -14.14
CA GLU A 177 -6.90 -8.86 -13.71
C GLU A 177 -7.85 -9.88 -13.07
N PHE A 178 -8.43 -9.51 -11.93
CA PHE A 178 -9.36 -10.35 -11.19
C PHE A 178 -10.21 -9.52 -10.23
N ASN A 179 -11.43 -9.97 -9.92
CA ASN A 179 -12.28 -9.40 -8.87
C ASN A 179 -12.18 -10.18 -7.55
N TRP A 180 -11.76 -11.44 -7.62
CA TRP A 180 -11.60 -12.33 -6.47
C TRP A 180 -10.58 -13.40 -6.79
N SER A 181 -9.73 -13.74 -5.81
CA SER A 181 -8.71 -14.79 -5.96
C SER A 181 -8.74 -15.76 -4.80
N ASN A 182 -8.51 -17.04 -5.09
CA ASN A 182 -8.20 -18.06 -4.08
C ASN A 182 -6.67 -18.19 -3.86
N ASN A 183 -5.84 -17.53 -4.68
CA ASN A 183 -4.41 -17.49 -4.48
C ASN A 183 -4.10 -16.56 -3.29
N ALA A 184 -3.53 -17.13 -2.22
CA ALA A 184 -3.25 -16.41 -0.99
C ALA A 184 -2.26 -15.25 -1.20
N SER A 185 -1.23 -15.45 -2.03
CA SER A 185 -0.23 -14.43 -2.33
C SER A 185 -0.81 -13.29 -3.17
N ALA A 186 -1.63 -13.59 -4.19
CA ALA A 186 -2.28 -12.56 -5.00
C ALA A 186 -3.28 -11.73 -4.17
N SER A 187 -4.04 -12.39 -3.31
CA SER A 187 -4.98 -11.73 -2.39
C SER A 187 -4.26 -10.84 -1.37
N ALA A 188 -3.16 -11.34 -0.77
CA ALA A 188 -2.35 -10.57 0.16
C ALA A 188 -1.66 -9.38 -0.53
N LEU A 189 -1.19 -9.56 -1.77
CA LEU A 189 -0.55 -8.50 -2.55
C LEU A 189 -1.50 -7.33 -2.81
N VAL A 190 -2.72 -7.63 -3.28
CA VAL A 190 -3.72 -6.58 -3.52
C VAL A 190 -4.18 -5.95 -2.21
N THR A 191 -4.31 -6.73 -1.14
CA THR A 191 -4.64 -6.18 0.18
C THR A 191 -3.58 -5.18 0.64
N GLU A 192 -2.31 -5.47 0.45
CA GLU A 192 -1.22 -4.56 0.82
C GLU A 192 -1.25 -3.28 -0.04
N TYR A 193 -1.47 -3.39 -1.36
CA TYR A 193 -1.63 -2.22 -2.21
C TYR A 193 -2.84 -1.35 -1.84
N ARG A 194 -3.96 -1.95 -1.44
CA ARG A 194 -5.12 -1.19 -0.93
C ARG A 194 -4.76 -0.42 0.33
N ARG A 195 -4.04 -1.04 1.27
CA ARG A 195 -3.56 -0.35 2.48
C ARG A 195 -2.62 0.82 2.18
N VAL A 196 -1.76 0.67 1.16
CA VAL A 196 -0.92 1.76 0.66
C VAL A 196 -1.80 2.90 0.14
N ALA A 197 -2.81 2.57 -0.68
CA ALA A 197 -3.74 3.55 -1.22
C ALA A 197 -4.51 4.29 -0.11
N ASP A 198 -5.10 3.56 0.82
CA ASP A 198 -5.88 4.12 1.94
C ASP A 198 -5.04 5.08 2.79
N GLN A 199 -3.77 4.74 3.01
CA GLN A 199 -2.83 5.62 3.72
C GLN A 199 -2.51 6.88 2.91
N ALA A 200 -2.21 6.75 1.62
CA ALA A 200 -1.88 7.89 0.77
C ALA A 200 -3.07 8.86 0.60
N ILE A 201 -4.27 8.31 0.38
CA ILE A 201 -5.51 9.09 0.29
C ILE A 201 -5.78 9.83 1.60
N PHE A 202 -5.57 9.18 2.76
CA PHE A 202 -5.69 9.85 4.05
C PHE A 202 -4.71 11.03 4.19
N VAL A 203 -3.45 10.87 3.79
CA VAL A 203 -2.46 11.94 3.84
C VAL A 203 -2.90 13.13 2.98
N PHE A 204 -3.39 12.86 1.77
CA PHE A 204 -3.97 13.87 0.89
C PHE A 204 -5.20 14.54 1.51
N ASP A 205 -6.16 13.78 2.02
CA ASP A 205 -7.37 14.35 2.63
C ASP A 205 -7.04 15.25 3.81
N MET A 206 -6.02 14.88 4.59
CA MET A 206 -5.54 15.68 5.69
C MET A 206 -4.87 16.97 5.23
N SER A 207 -4.08 16.96 4.15
CA SER A 207 -3.48 18.19 3.61
C SER A 207 -4.58 19.15 3.10
N VAL A 208 -5.56 18.63 2.36
CA VAL A 208 -6.73 19.40 1.91
C VAL A 208 -7.51 19.97 3.09
N ALA A 209 -7.74 19.18 4.14
CA ALA A 209 -8.43 19.66 5.34
C ALA A 209 -7.64 20.78 6.04
N ARG A 210 -6.32 20.64 6.19
CA ARG A 210 -5.47 21.67 6.82
C ARG A 210 -5.53 23.00 6.07
N GLU A 211 -5.54 22.96 4.76
CA GLU A 211 -5.49 24.15 3.92
C GLU A 211 -6.86 24.79 3.70
N ASN A 212 -7.87 23.97 3.37
CA ASN A 212 -9.12 24.46 2.82
C ASN A 212 -10.33 24.23 3.74
N GLN A 213 -10.30 23.17 4.55
CA GLN A 213 -11.46 22.75 5.35
C GLN A 213 -11.06 22.24 6.75
N PRO A 214 -10.49 23.08 7.64
CA PRO A 214 -9.92 22.63 8.92
C PRO A 214 -10.92 21.91 9.84
N LEU A 215 -12.21 22.26 9.71
CA LEU A 215 -13.30 21.65 10.46
C LEU A 215 -13.53 20.17 10.13
N ASN A 216 -12.98 19.66 9.01
CA ASN A 216 -13.05 18.24 8.65
C ASN A 216 -11.99 17.38 9.35
N ALA A 217 -10.90 17.98 9.84
CA ALA A 217 -9.80 17.25 10.46
C ALA A 217 -10.22 16.32 11.62
N PRO A 218 -11.18 16.66 12.51
CA PRO A 218 -11.65 15.74 13.55
C PRO A 218 -12.21 14.42 12.98
N LYS A 219 -13.01 14.48 11.92
CA LYS A 219 -13.57 13.29 11.26
C LYS A 219 -12.49 12.42 10.63
N LEU A 220 -11.49 13.06 10.01
CA LEU A 220 -10.34 12.34 9.45
C LEU A 220 -9.49 11.66 10.54
N MET A 221 -9.35 12.27 11.72
CA MET A 221 -8.70 11.62 12.86
C MET A 221 -9.46 10.40 13.36
N ASP A 222 -10.80 10.44 13.38
CA ASP A 222 -11.62 9.29 13.74
C ASP A 222 -11.48 8.14 12.72
N TYR A 223 -11.45 8.47 11.43
CA TYR A 223 -11.13 7.52 10.37
C TYR A 223 -9.76 6.89 10.59
N LEU A 224 -8.72 7.69 10.82
CA LEU A 224 -7.37 7.19 11.06
C LEU A 224 -7.32 6.25 12.27
N GLU A 225 -7.98 6.59 13.38
CA GLU A 225 -8.03 5.71 14.54
C GLU A 225 -8.69 4.36 14.21
N SER A 226 -9.78 4.38 13.44
CA SER A 226 -10.45 3.15 12.98
C SER A 226 -9.52 2.33 12.07
N ALA A 227 -8.82 2.97 11.13
CA ALA A 227 -7.89 2.32 10.23
C ALA A 227 -6.72 1.65 10.99
N LEU A 228 -6.19 2.32 12.01
CA LEU A 228 -5.17 1.76 12.90
C LEU A 228 -5.69 0.56 13.69
N LYS A 229 -6.89 0.65 14.28
CA LYS A 229 -7.51 -0.45 15.04
C LYS A 229 -7.75 -1.70 14.19
N ARG A 230 -8.04 -1.53 12.90
CA ARG A 230 -8.36 -2.62 11.96
C ARG A 230 -7.15 -3.09 11.14
N ASN A 231 -5.98 -2.51 11.35
CA ASN A 231 -4.78 -2.79 10.55
C ASN A 231 -5.01 -2.58 9.03
N TRP A 232 -5.57 -1.42 8.69
CA TRP A 232 -5.89 -1.00 7.32
C TRP A 232 -4.85 -0.05 6.71
N LEU A 233 -3.78 0.26 7.43
CA LEU A 233 -2.67 1.07 6.92
C LEU A 233 -1.48 0.17 6.62
N SER A 234 -0.71 0.51 5.60
CA SER A 234 0.44 -0.29 5.19
C SER A 234 1.63 -0.05 6.13
N ASP A 235 1.89 1.21 6.48
CA ASP A 235 2.91 1.57 7.46
C ASP A 235 2.47 2.75 8.31
N SER A 236 1.89 2.44 9.48
CA SER A 236 1.46 3.46 10.43
C SER A 236 2.61 4.32 10.98
N GLN A 237 3.85 3.82 10.98
CA GLN A 237 5.00 4.58 11.51
C GLN A 237 5.34 5.77 10.62
N GLN A 238 5.09 5.69 9.31
CA GLN A 238 5.27 6.80 8.37
C GLN A 238 4.36 8.00 8.68
N LEU A 239 3.27 7.80 9.43
CA LEU A 239 2.35 8.88 9.80
C LEU A 239 2.81 9.69 11.01
N ILE A 240 3.86 9.26 11.73
CA ILE A 240 4.34 9.97 12.92
C ILE A 240 4.71 11.43 12.64
N PRO A 241 5.48 11.78 11.59
CA PRO A 241 5.79 13.18 11.28
C PRO A 241 4.53 14.02 11.06
N LEU A 242 3.58 13.52 10.25
CA LEU A 242 2.31 14.19 9.99
C LEU A 242 1.50 14.39 11.27
N LEU A 243 1.42 13.39 12.15
CA LEU A 243 0.71 13.50 13.43
C LEU A 243 1.35 14.52 14.37
N LYS A 244 2.68 14.69 14.34
CA LYS A 244 3.36 15.76 15.09
C LYS A 244 2.94 17.12 14.56
N GLU A 245 2.98 17.32 13.24
CA GLU A 245 2.56 18.58 12.64
C GLU A 245 1.12 18.94 13.01
N ILE A 246 0.19 17.99 12.85
CA ILE A 246 -1.23 18.15 13.20
C ILE A 246 -1.40 18.53 14.67
N SER A 247 -0.62 17.94 15.58
CA SER A 247 -0.74 18.24 17.02
C SER A 247 -0.38 19.69 17.37
N THR A 248 0.52 20.29 16.60
CA THR A 248 1.01 21.66 16.80
C THR A 248 0.32 22.69 15.90
N ASP A 249 -0.47 22.26 14.93
CA ASP A 249 -1.14 23.12 13.96
C ASP A 249 -2.31 23.89 14.60
N GLU A 250 -2.14 25.19 14.82
CA GLU A 250 -3.14 26.05 15.46
C GLU A 250 -4.34 26.37 14.56
N HIS A 251 -4.24 26.17 13.24
CA HIS A 251 -5.37 26.33 12.32
C HIS A 251 -6.40 25.20 12.47
N LEU A 252 -5.99 24.07 13.06
CA LEU A 252 -6.86 22.93 13.28
C LEU A 252 -7.64 23.03 14.59
N PRO A 253 -8.88 22.50 14.63
CA PRO A 253 -9.64 22.40 15.87
C PRO A 253 -8.86 21.66 16.98
N LEU A 254 -8.94 22.17 18.22
CA LEU A 254 -8.25 21.60 19.38
C LEU A 254 -8.52 20.10 19.57
N ILE A 255 -9.74 19.65 19.23
CA ILE A 255 -10.11 18.24 19.29
C ILE A 255 -9.28 17.36 18.33
N ALA A 256 -9.01 17.83 17.11
CA ALA A 256 -8.18 17.10 16.14
C ALA A 256 -6.73 17.03 16.61
N ARG A 257 -6.19 18.15 17.09
CA ARG A 257 -4.82 18.25 17.63
C ARG A 257 -4.62 17.29 18.82
N ASN A 258 -5.56 17.29 19.76
CA ASN A 258 -5.54 16.38 20.91
C ASN A 258 -5.69 14.92 20.49
N HIS A 259 -6.49 14.63 19.45
CA HIS A 259 -6.60 13.28 18.89
C HIS A 259 -5.25 12.83 18.31
N ALA A 260 -4.60 13.67 17.49
CA ALA A 260 -3.29 13.37 16.93
C ALA A 260 -2.24 13.06 18.02
N LEU A 261 -2.20 13.81 19.13
CA LEU A 261 -1.34 13.52 20.28
C LEU A 261 -1.61 12.14 20.89
N ARG A 262 -2.88 11.73 21.00
CA ARG A 262 -3.23 10.39 21.51
C ARG A 262 -2.76 9.30 20.57
N LEU A 263 -2.93 9.47 19.25
CA LEU A 263 -2.49 8.50 18.26
C LEU A 263 -0.95 8.40 18.21
N LEU A 264 -0.26 9.53 18.27
CA LEU A 264 1.20 9.58 18.35
C LEU A 264 1.73 8.74 19.52
N LYS A 265 1.16 8.92 20.71
CA LYS A 265 1.51 8.13 21.91
C LYS A 265 1.21 6.64 21.77
N LYS A 266 0.28 6.23 20.91
CA LYS A 266 -0.01 4.81 20.64
C LYS A 266 1.00 4.21 19.68
N LEU A 267 1.45 4.96 18.67
CA LEU A 267 2.39 4.49 17.65
C LEU A 267 3.84 4.43 18.13
N GLN A 268 4.20 5.24 19.14
CA GLN A 268 5.53 5.28 19.73
C GLN A 268 5.75 4.27 20.88
N LYS A 269 4.70 3.54 21.27
CA LYS A 269 4.80 2.46 22.26
C LYS A 269 5.18 1.16 21.58
#